data_AF-A0A6N9TAU7-F1
#
_entry.id   AF-A0A6N9TAU7-F1
#
_cell.length_a   1.000
_cell.length_b   1.000
_cell.length_c   1.000
_cell.angle_alpha   90.00
_cell.angle_beta   90.00
_cell.angle_gamma   90.00
#
_symmetry.space_group_name_H-M   'P 1'
#
loop_
_entity.id
_entity.type
_entity.pdbx_description
1 polymer ?
#
loop_
_entity_poly.entity_id
_entity_poly.type
_entity_poly.pdbx_seq_one_letter_code
_entity_poly.pdbx_strand_id
1 'polypeptide(L)'
;MTVKTHFHASTSASTTAAINAKDENSEHAMAIASYLEFTKILLPTMAKAANKLNTWPIHNDHCFQRVVLDTICQAPWYDVIPSPAYKNLSLEQARAAKALCEKIANNQVCLTTLNNKSKAWRIKQAKFDF
;
A
#
# COMPACT_ATOMS: atom_id res chain seq x y z
N MET A 1 49.86 19.63 36.43
CA MET A 1 48.57 20.33 36.23
C MET A 1 47.82 19.59 35.14
N THR A 2 46.85 18.75 35.50
CA THR A 2 46.12 17.88 34.56
C THR A 2 44.67 18.32 34.54
N VAL A 3 44.20 18.85 33.41
CA VAL A 3 42.77 19.11 33.20
C VAL A 3 42.21 17.95 32.39
N LYS A 4 41.42 17.10 33.04
CA LYS A 4 40.59 16.08 32.39
C LYS A 4 39.35 16.77 31.82
N THR A 5 39.29 16.89 30.51
CA THR A 5 38.05 17.21 29.79
C THR A 5 37.25 15.92 29.59
N HIS A 6 36.17 15.75 30.37
CA HIS A 6 35.14 14.75 30.09
C HIS A 6 34.07 15.39 29.20
N PHE A 7 34.08 15.06 27.91
CA PHE A 7 33.00 15.38 26.98
C PHE A 7 31.95 14.27 27.06
N HIS A 8 30.74 14.57 27.55
CA HIS A 8 29.60 13.65 27.50
C HIS A 8 28.87 13.85 26.16
N ALA A 9 28.97 12.85 25.27
CA ALA A 9 28.20 12.79 24.03
C ALA A 9 27.19 11.63 24.13
N SER A 10 26.01 11.88 24.69
CA SER A 10 24.96 10.84 24.78
C SER A 10 23.52 11.31 24.48
N THR A 11 23.28 12.57 24.11
CA THR A 11 21.91 13.10 23.97
C THR A 11 21.38 13.15 22.51
N SER A 12 22.23 12.95 21.50
CA SER A 12 21.83 13.13 20.09
C SER A 12 21.00 11.98 19.51
N ALA A 13 21.19 10.74 19.97
CA ALA A 13 20.55 9.57 19.35
C ALA A 13 19.04 9.49 19.65
N SER A 14 18.62 9.93 20.84
CA SER A 14 17.22 9.89 21.27
C SER A 14 16.34 10.90 20.51
N THR A 15 16.89 12.06 20.14
CA THR A 15 16.15 13.09 19.39
C THR A 15 15.99 12.71 17.92
N THR A 16 17.03 12.17 17.28
CA THR A 16 16.96 11.71 15.87
C THR A 16 15.97 10.55 15.71
N ALA A 17 15.98 9.58 16.62
CA ALA A 17 15.04 8.45 16.58
C ALA A 17 13.57 8.91 16.73
N ALA A 18 13.32 9.86 17.64
CA ALA A 18 11.97 10.39 17.85
C ALA A 18 11.44 11.20 16.65
N ILE A 19 12.31 11.95 15.97
CA ILE A 19 11.97 12.67 14.74
C ILE A 19 11.65 11.67 13.61
N ASN A 20 12.52 10.69 13.40
CA ASN A 20 12.33 9.68 12.35
C ASN A 20 11.03 8.89 12.53
N ALA A 21 10.72 8.48 13.78
CA ALA A 21 9.46 7.79 14.09
C ALA A 21 8.22 8.67 13.84
N LYS A 22 8.31 9.98 14.11
CA LYS A 22 7.23 10.93 13.84
C LYS A 22 7.03 11.12 12.33
N ASP A 23 8.12 11.21 11.57
CA ASP A 23 8.09 11.34 10.11
C ASP A 23 7.53 10.07 9.46
N GLU A 24 7.95 8.88 9.90
CA GLU A 24 7.41 7.60 9.45
C GLU A 24 5.91 7.46 9.73
N ASN A 25 5.44 7.88 10.92
CA ASN A 25 4.02 7.85 11.25
C ASN A 25 3.22 8.84 10.39
N SER A 26 3.77 10.03 10.12
CA SER A 26 3.12 11.01 9.23
C SER A 26 3.05 10.49 7.80
N GLU A 27 4.13 9.91 7.29
CA GLU A 27 4.19 9.35 5.96
C GLU A 27 3.26 8.14 5.82
N HIS A 28 3.21 7.27 6.83
CA HIS A 28 2.30 6.13 6.87
C HIS A 28 0.85 6.57 6.71
N ALA A 29 0.42 7.56 7.49
CA ALA A 29 -0.91 8.13 7.40
C ALA A 29 -1.19 8.73 6.01
N MET A 30 -0.23 9.47 5.44
CA MET A 30 -0.35 10.07 4.10
C MET A 30 -0.44 9.02 2.99
N ALA A 31 0.34 7.94 3.09
CA ALA A 31 0.31 6.85 2.13
C ALA A 31 -1.02 6.09 2.17
N ILE A 32 -1.55 5.80 3.37
CA ILE A 32 -2.88 5.21 3.53
C ILE A 32 -3.97 6.13 2.97
N ALA A 33 -3.93 7.43 3.29
CA ALA A 33 -4.91 8.39 2.79
C ALA A 33 -4.90 8.45 1.25
N SER A 34 -3.71 8.49 0.64
CA SER A 34 -3.55 8.47 -0.81
C SER A 34 -4.11 7.18 -1.42
N TYR A 35 -3.75 6.02 -0.87
CA TYR A 35 -4.26 4.72 -1.32
C TYR A 35 -5.81 4.67 -1.27
N LEU A 36 -6.41 5.16 -0.19
CA LEU A 36 -7.86 5.18 -0.05
C LEU A 36 -8.52 6.13 -1.06
N GLU A 37 -7.94 7.31 -1.28
CA GLU A 37 -8.42 8.27 -2.29
C GLU A 37 -8.39 7.66 -3.70
N PHE A 38 -7.26 7.05 -4.07
CA PHE A 38 -7.12 6.37 -5.36
C PHE A 38 -8.17 5.29 -5.54
N THR A 39 -8.32 4.39 -4.57
CA THR A 39 -9.17 3.20 -4.73
C THR A 39 -10.65 3.48 -4.56
N LYS A 40 -11.04 4.48 -3.76
CA LYS A 40 -12.46 4.83 -3.55
C LYS A 40 -13.00 5.80 -4.58
N ILE A 41 -12.15 6.69 -5.09
CA ILE A 41 -12.61 7.83 -5.89
C ILE A 41 -11.97 7.82 -7.28
N LEU A 42 -10.65 7.96 -7.36
CA LEU A 42 -9.98 8.25 -8.63
C LEU A 42 -10.06 7.09 -9.63
N LEU A 43 -9.64 5.88 -9.24
CA LEU A 43 -9.62 4.72 -10.14
C LEU A 43 -11.05 4.28 -10.57
N PRO A 44 -12.06 4.22 -9.68
CA PRO A 44 -13.44 4.02 -10.11
C PRO A 44 -13.94 5.09 -11.10
N THR A 45 -13.59 6.35 -10.89
CA THR A 45 -13.96 7.46 -11.79
C THR A 45 -13.32 7.29 -13.16
N MET A 46 -12.04 6.95 -13.21
CA MET A 46 -11.32 6.66 -14.46
C MET A 46 -11.92 5.45 -15.20
N ALA A 47 -12.28 4.38 -14.47
CA ALA A 47 -12.91 3.20 -15.06
C ALA A 47 -14.28 3.52 -15.66
N LYS A 48 -15.08 4.38 -15.01
CA LYS A 48 -16.38 4.86 -15.55
C LYS A 48 -16.22 5.73 -16.79
N ALA A 49 -15.17 6.55 -16.84
CA ALA A 49 -14.87 7.43 -17.97
C ALA A 49 -14.22 6.69 -19.16
N ALA A 50 -13.78 5.45 -18.96
CA ALA A 50 -13.12 4.66 -19.99
C ALA A 50 -14.08 4.36 -21.16
N ASN A 51 -13.60 4.55 -22.40
CA ASN A 51 -14.37 4.24 -23.60
C ASN A 51 -14.27 2.74 -23.98
N LYS A 52 -15.03 2.32 -25.01
CA LYS A 52 -15.08 0.91 -25.45
C LYS A 52 -13.73 0.30 -25.83
N LEU A 53 -12.76 1.12 -26.28
CA LEU A 53 -11.44 0.65 -26.70
C LEU A 53 -10.49 0.42 -25.51
N ASN A 54 -10.76 1.05 -24.37
CA ASN A 54 -9.89 1.03 -23.20
C ASN A 54 -10.65 0.53 -21.95
N THR A 55 -11.46 -0.52 -22.10
CA THR A 55 -12.31 -1.02 -21.01
C THR A 55 -11.50 -1.55 -19.84
N TRP A 56 -11.79 -1.04 -18.64
CA TRP A 56 -11.17 -1.51 -17.41
C TRP A 56 -11.84 -2.83 -16.98
N PRO A 57 -11.08 -3.85 -16.54
CA PRO A 57 -11.65 -5.14 -16.14
C PRO A 57 -12.38 -5.11 -14.79
N ILE A 58 -12.28 -3.99 -14.05
CA ILE A 58 -12.89 -3.75 -12.74
C ILE A 58 -13.31 -2.28 -12.62
N HIS A 59 -14.37 -2.01 -11.86
CA HIS A 59 -15.00 -0.68 -11.79
C HIS A 59 -15.30 -0.20 -10.36
N ASN A 60 -15.46 -1.13 -9.42
CA ASN A 60 -15.86 -0.81 -8.05
C ASN A 60 -14.65 -0.60 -7.13
N ASP A 61 -14.83 0.24 -6.11
CA ASP A 61 -13.83 0.55 -5.10
C ASP A 61 -13.19 -0.68 -4.45
N HIS A 62 -14.00 -1.62 -3.98
CA HIS A 62 -13.56 -2.85 -3.34
C HIS A 62 -12.81 -3.76 -4.31
N CYS A 63 -13.12 -3.72 -5.62
CA CYS A 63 -12.37 -4.46 -6.62
C CYS A 63 -10.95 -3.91 -6.77
N PHE A 64 -10.78 -2.58 -6.75
CA PHE A 64 -9.46 -1.96 -6.78
C PHE A 64 -8.69 -2.23 -5.49
N GLN A 65 -9.32 -2.07 -4.33
CA GLN A 65 -8.70 -2.39 -3.05
C GLN A 65 -8.22 -3.84 -3.02
N ARG A 66 -9.07 -4.79 -3.44
CA ARG A 66 -8.72 -6.21 -3.57
C ARG A 66 -7.47 -6.41 -4.43
N VAL A 67 -7.47 -5.91 -5.67
CA VAL A 67 -6.36 -6.11 -6.61
C VAL A 67 -5.06 -5.48 -6.12
N VAL A 68 -5.13 -4.26 -5.56
CA VAL A 68 -3.95 -3.56 -5.04
C VAL A 68 -3.38 -4.32 -3.84
N LEU A 69 -4.21 -4.64 -2.85
CA LEU A 69 -3.77 -5.32 -1.63
C LEU A 69 -3.20 -6.72 -1.95
N ASP A 70 -3.83 -7.48 -2.83
CA ASP A 70 -3.28 -8.79 -3.17
C ASP A 70 -1.99 -8.70 -3.95
N THR A 71 -1.84 -7.68 -4.79
CA THR A 71 -0.62 -7.52 -5.60
C THR A 71 0.57 -7.21 -4.71
N ILE A 72 0.40 -6.35 -3.70
CA ILE A 72 1.49 -6.05 -2.76
C ILE A 72 1.77 -7.21 -1.80
N CYS A 73 0.77 -8.02 -1.46
CA CYS A 73 0.94 -9.22 -0.65
C CYS A 73 1.38 -10.45 -1.45
N GLN A 74 1.21 -10.44 -2.77
CA GLN A 74 1.37 -11.59 -3.68
C GLN A 74 0.58 -12.84 -3.24
N ALA A 75 -0.54 -12.61 -2.56
CA ALA A 75 -1.41 -13.58 -1.93
C ALA A 75 -2.80 -12.92 -1.70
N PRO A 76 -3.85 -13.66 -1.33
CA PRO A 76 -5.05 -13.05 -0.78
C PRO A 76 -4.68 -12.18 0.42
N TRP A 77 -5.02 -10.89 0.39
CA TRP A 77 -4.48 -9.94 1.37
C TRP A 77 -4.78 -10.29 2.83
N TYR A 78 -5.91 -10.95 3.10
CA TYR A 78 -6.35 -11.28 4.45
C TYR A 78 -5.53 -12.42 5.09
N ASP A 79 -4.69 -13.10 4.31
CA ASP A 79 -3.71 -14.06 4.84
C ASP A 79 -2.47 -13.35 5.41
N VAL A 80 -2.28 -12.08 5.08
CA VAL A 80 -1.06 -11.30 5.41
C VAL A 80 -1.39 -10.09 6.29
N ILE A 81 -2.52 -9.42 6.05
CA ILE A 81 -2.89 -8.16 6.70
C ILE A 81 -4.17 -8.41 7.53
N PRO A 82 -4.14 -8.16 8.85
CA PRO A 82 -5.34 -8.22 9.68
C PRO A 82 -6.44 -7.26 9.23
N SER A 83 -7.70 -7.67 9.43
CA SER A 83 -8.84 -6.80 9.17
C SER A 83 -8.99 -5.73 10.27
N PRO A 84 -9.40 -4.49 9.93
CA PRO A 84 -9.58 -3.95 8.58
C PRO A 84 -8.24 -3.54 7.94
N ALA A 85 -8.02 -3.92 6.67
CA ALA A 85 -6.72 -3.80 6.01
C ALA A 85 -6.09 -2.40 6.10
N TYR A 86 -6.87 -1.34 5.84
CA TYR A 86 -6.35 0.04 5.83
C TYR A 86 -5.81 0.52 7.19
N LYS A 87 -6.20 -0.12 8.31
CA LYS A 87 -5.66 0.19 9.65
C LYS A 87 -4.40 -0.61 9.98
N ASN A 88 -4.17 -1.71 9.27
CA ASN A 88 -3.12 -2.70 9.59
C ASN A 88 -2.04 -2.82 8.50
N LEU A 89 -2.04 -1.96 7.49
CA LEU A 89 -0.91 -1.84 6.56
C LEU A 89 0.33 -1.37 7.31
N SER A 90 1.48 -2.01 7.10
CA SER A 90 2.78 -1.42 7.46
C SER A 90 3.09 -0.19 6.60
N LEU A 91 4.08 0.62 6.99
CA LEU A 91 4.57 1.73 6.17
C LEU A 91 5.01 1.29 4.78
N GLU A 92 5.74 0.18 4.68
CA GLU A 92 6.17 -0.36 3.39
C GLU A 92 4.98 -0.78 2.52
N GLN A 93 4.01 -1.50 3.09
CA GLN A 93 2.81 -1.91 2.35
C GLN A 93 1.96 -0.70 1.94
N ALA A 94 1.83 0.33 2.78
CA ALA A 94 1.11 1.56 2.45
C ALA A 94 1.80 2.32 1.29
N ARG A 95 3.14 2.44 1.31
CA ARG A 95 3.92 3.01 0.20
C ARG A 95 3.73 2.20 -1.08
N ALA A 96 3.83 0.87 -1.00
CA ALA A 96 3.63 -0.01 -2.16
C ALA A 96 2.22 0.09 -2.73
N ALA A 97 1.19 0.17 -1.87
CA ALA A 97 -0.20 0.33 -2.28
C ALA A 97 -0.41 1.65 -3.03
N LYS A 98 0.09 2.76 -2.47
CA LYS A 98 0.06 4.08 -3.11
C LYS A 98 0.77 4.05 -4.46
N ALA A 99 2.01 3.56 -4.51
CA ALA A 99 2.81 3.52 -5.73
C ALA A 99 2.16 2.64 -6.82
N LEU A 100 1.50 1.54 -6.43
CA LEU A 100 0.77 0.71 -7.38
C LEU A 100 -0.46 1.42 -7.93
N CYS A 101 -1.21 2.14 -7.08
CA CYS A 101 -2.33 2.97 -7.54
C CYS A 101 -1.90 4.03 -8.55
N GLU A 102 -0.78 4.72 -8.30
CA GLU A 102 -0.20 5.70 -9.23
C GLU A 102 0.16 5.05 -10.56
N LYS A 103 0.78 3.86 -10.54
CA LYS A 103 1.10 3.11 -11.77
C LYS A 103 -0.15 2.70 -12.55
N ILE A 104 -1.23 2.29 -11.86
CA ILE A 104 -2.51 1.97 -12.51
C ILE A 104 -3.11 3.23 -13.15
N ALA A 105 -3.16 4.34 -12.42
CA ALA A 105 -3.71 5.60 -12.92
C ALA A 105 -2.95 6.14 -14.15
N ASN A 106 -1.63 5.92 -14.19
CA ASN A 106 -0.77 6.34 -15.30
C ASN A 106 -0.64 5.29 -16.43
N ASN A 107 -1.46 4.22 -16.43
CA ASN A 107 -1.38 3.12 -17.39
C ASN A 107 0.02 2.46 -17.50
N GLN A 108 0.82 2.51 -16.44
CA GLN A 108 2.18 1.95 -16.40
C GLN A 108 2.19 0.44 -16.08
N VAL A 109 1.04 -0.12 -15.73
CA VAL A 109 0.84 -1.54 -15.46
C VAL A 109 -0.46 -2.02 -16.10
N CYS A 110 -0.49 -3.29 -16.53
CA CYS A 110 -1.70 -3.88 -17.12
C CYS A 110 -2.68 -4.32 -16.01
N LEU A 111 -3.77 -3.56 -15.82
CA LEU A 111 -4.78 -3.86 -14.81
C LEU A 111 -5.45 -5.23 -15.00
N THR A 112 -5.64 -5.68 -16.23
CA THR A 112 -6.15 -7.02 -16.55
C THR A 112 -5.24 -8.11 -16.02
N THR A 113 -3.92 -7.94 -16.17
CA THR A 113 -2.93 -8.88 -15.64
C THR A 113 -2.99 -8.92 -14.11
N LEU A 114 -3.08 -7.76 -13.45
CA LEU A 114 -3.18 -7.68 -11.99
C LEU A 114 -4.47 -8.35 -11.46
N ASN A 115 -5.61 -8.09 -12.11
CA ASN A 115 -6.89 -8.71 -11.76
C ASN A 115 -6.84 -10.24 -11.87
N ASN A 116 -6.22 -10.76 -12.95
CA ASN A 116 -6.09 -12.19 -13.17
C ASN A 116 -5.21 -12.86 -12.11
N LYS A 117 -4.06 -12.24 -11.75
CA LYS A 117 -3.22 -12.72 -10.65
C LYS A 117 -3.98 -12.74 -9.32
N SER A 118 -4.68 -11.66 -9.00
CA SER A 118 -5.53 -11.54 -7.81
C SER A 118 -6.61 -12.63 -7.71
N LYS A 119 -7.21 -13.03 -8.83
CA LYS A 119 -8.13 -14.18 -8.89
C LYS A 119 -7.41 -15.51 -8.68
N ALA A 120 -6.26 -15.71 -9.34
CA ALA A 120 -5.50 -16.95 -9.27
C ALA A 120 -5.02 -17.26 -7.83
N TRP A 121 -4.55 -16.26 -7.08
CA TRP A 121 -4.15 -16.44 -5.68
C TRP A 121 -5.29 -16.94 -4.78
N ARG A 122 -6.52 -16.49 -5.02
CA ARG A 122 -7.69 -16.95 -4.25
C ARG A 122 -8.20 -18.32 -4.65
N ILE A 123 -8.16 -18.65 -5.94
CA ILE A 123 -8.49 -20.01 -6.39
C ILE A 123 -7.50 -21.00 -5.79
N LYS A 124 -6.22 -20.63 -5.70
CA LYS A 124 -5.21 -21.46 -5.04
C LYS A 124 -5.57 -21.69 -3.57
N GLN A 125 -5.92 -20.64 -2.82
CA GLN A 125 -6.34 -20.77 -1.42
C GLN A 125 -7.54 -21.71 -1.24
N ALA A 126 -8.59 -21.55 -2.04
CA ALA A 126 -9.78 -22.41 -1.94
C ALA A 126 -9.49 -23.91 -2.18
N LYS A 127 -8.36 -24.26 -2.81
CA LYS A 127 -7.92 -25.65 -2.98
C LYS A 127 -7.19 -26.22 -1.75
N PHE A 128 -6.81 -25.38 -0.80
CA PHE A 128 -6.07 -25.76 0.41
C PHE A 128 -6.90 -25.64 1.70
N ASP A 129 -8.09 -25.06 1.65
CA ASP A 129 -9.06 -25.11 2.75
C ASP A 129 -9.74 -26.50 2.75
N PHE A 130 -9.25 -27.42 3.60
CA PHE A 130 -9.79 -28.77 3.82
C PHE A 130 -10.60 -28.84 5.12
#